data_AF-A0A349N975-F1
#
_entry.id   AF-A0A349N975-F1
#
_cell.length_a   1.000
_cell.length_b   1.000
_cell.length_c   1.000
_cell.angle_alpha   90.00
_cell.angle_beta   90.00
_cell.angle_gamma   90.00
#
_symmetry.space_group_name_H-M   'P 1'
#
loop_
_entity.id
_entity.type
_entity.pdbx_description
1 polymer ?
#
loop_
_entity_poly.entity_id
_entity_poly.type
_entity_poly.pdbx_seq_one_letter_code
_entity_poly.pdbx_strand_id
1 'polypeptide(L)'
;PKVLAFIGLLALVLIYVGRNSLQLKLPQSQWAFGLIIGGIIGNLIDRFRLGHVTDFLDFHIKDWFWPSFNVADSAITIGVGLYILFSFLPPKGEPSKKVS
;
A
#
# COMPACT_ATOMS: atom_id res chain seq x y z
N PRO A 1 15.46 13.45 1.36
CA PRO A 1 14.55 13.31 0.19
C PRO A 1 14.94 12.21 -0.82
N LYS A 2 16.19 12.15 -1.31
CA LYS A 2 16.60 11.24 -2.40
C LYS A 2 16.55 9.74 -2.02
N VAL A 3 16.95 9.38 -0.80
CA VAL A 3 16.92 7.98 -0.31
C VAL A 3 15.50 7.43 -0.27
N LEU A 4 14.54 8.20 0.27
CA LEU A 4 13.13 7.79 0.33
C LEU A 4 12.51 7.63 -1.07
N ALA A 5 12.89 8.49 -2.02
CA ALA A 5 12.46 8.33 -3.41
C ALA A 5 13.03 7.05 -4.03
N PHE A 6 14.30 6.73 -3.76
CA PHE A 6 14.90 5.48 -4.22
C PHE A 6 14.21 4.24 -3.62
N ILE A 7 13.90 4.27 -2.32
CA ILE A 7 13.15 3.19 -1.66
C ILE A 7 11.77 3.02 -2.30
N GLY A 8 11.05 4.11 -2.58
CA GLY A 8 9.76 4.08 -3.26
C GLY A 8 9.85 3.45 -4.66
N LEU A 9 10.86 3.85 -5.45
CA LEU A 9 11.11 3.26 -6.78
C LEU A 9 11.46 1.77 -6.68
N LEU A 10 12.31 1.39 -5.73
CA LEU A 10 12.67 0.00 -5.48
C LEU A 10 11.43 -0.82 -5.09
N ALA A 11 10.56 -0.29 -4.23
CA ALA A 11 9.31 -0.95 -3.86
C ALA A 11 8.42 -1.22 -5.09
N LEU A 12 8.29 -0.25 -6.00
CA LEU A 12 7.53 -0.44 -7.25
C LEU A 12 8.15 -1.55 -8.12
N VAL A 13 9.48 -1.59 -8.24
CA VAL A 13 10.18 -2.66 -8.98
C VAL A 13 9.93 -4.03 -8.33
N LEU A 14 10.06 -4.13 -7.01
CA LEU A 14 9.83 -5.38 -6.28
C LEU A 14 8.38 -5.86 -6.41
N ILE A 15 7.40 -4.96 -6.32
CA ILE A 15 5.98 -5.29 -6.56
C ILE A 15 5.78 -5.77 -8.00
N TYR A 16 6.39 -5.11 -8.98
CA TYR A 16 6.27 -5.47 -10.38
C TYR A 16 6.87 -6.85 -10.68
N VAL A 17 8.04 -7.15 -10.12
CA VAL A 17 8.73 -8.46 -10.27
C VAL A 17 7.98 -9.55 -9.50
N GLY A 18 7.55 -9.24 -8.27
CA GLY A 18 6.80 -10.17 -7.41
C GLY A 18 5.34 -10.40 -7.82
N ARG A 19 4.85 -9.73 -8.88
CA ARG A 19 3.42 -9.70 -9.21
C ARG A 19 2.73 -11.06 -9.34
N ASN A 20 3.48 -12.07 -9.78
CA ASN A 20 2.94 -13.42 -9.93
C ASN A 20 2.82 -14.13 -8.57
N SER A 21 3.84 -14.01 -7.72
CA SER A 21 3.87 -14.59 -6.37
C SER A 21 2.90 -13.90 -5.41
N LEU A 22 2.66 -12.60 -5.62
CA LEU A 22 1.74 -11.76 -4.84
C LEU A 22 0.27 -11.91 -5.27
N GLN A 23 -0.04 -12.87 -6.14
CA GLN A 23 -1.40 -13.18 -6.58
C GLN A 23 -2.17 -11.97 -7.15
N LEU A 24 -1.49 -11.01 -7.82
CA LEU A 24 -2.16 -9.82 -8.39
C LEU A 24 -3.26 -10.15 -9.42
N LYS A 25 -3.29 -11.39 -9.92
CA LYS A 25 -4.33 -11.87 -10.83
C LYS A 25 -5.71 -11.97 -10.16
N LEU A 26 -5.78 -12.11 -8.84
CA LEU A 26 -7.05 -12.11 -8.12
C LEU A 26 -7.66 -10.70 -8.13
N PRO A 27 -8.93 -10.52 -8.53
CA PRO A 27 -9.56 -9.20 -8.60
C PRO A 27 -9.53 -8.44 -7.26
N GLN A 28 -9.58 -9.17 -6.14
CA GLN A 28 -9.52 -8.60 -4.79
C GLN A 28 -8.16 -7.94 -4.53
N SER A 29 -7.07 -8.63 -4.89
CA SER A 29 -5.70 -8.14 -4.74
C SER A 29 -5.45 -6.89 -5.57
N GLN A 30 -6.11 -6.73 -6.72
CA GLN A 30 -5.93 -5.53 -7.56
C GLN A 30 -6.31 -4.24 -6.84
N TRP A 31 -7.35 -4.25 -6.01
CA TRP A 31 -7.72 -3.09 -5.19
C TRP A 31 -6.63 -2.74 -4.18
N ALA A 32 -6.11 -3.74 -3.49
CA ALA A 32 -5.04 -3.58 -2.51
C ALA A 32 -3.76 -3.01 -3.17
N PHE A 33 -3.32 -3.61 -4.28
CA PHE A 33 -2.13 -3.15 -5.00
C PHE A 33 -2.33 -1.80 -5.69
N GLY A 34 -3.53 -1.50 -6.20
CA GLY A 34 -3.85 -0.19 -6.76
C GLY A 34 -3.67 0.93 -5.73
N LEU A 35 -4.14 0.71 -4.50
CA LEU A 35 -3.95 1.65 -3.38
C LEU A 35 -2.48 1.81 -3.00
N ILE A 36 -1.74 0.71 -2.85
CA ILE A 36 -0.31 0.73 -2.50
C ILE A 36 0.50 1.48 -3.58
N ILE A 37 0.34 1.08 -4.85
CA ILE A 37 1.09 1.66 -5.96
C ILE A 37 0.70 3.13 -6.15
N GLY A 38 -0.59 3.46 -6.09
CA GLY A 38 -1.08 4.84 -6.18
C GLY A 38 -0.49 5.74 -5.09
N GLY A 39 -0.47 5.27 -3.84
CA GLY A 39 0.15 5.99 -2.73
C GLY A 39 1.66 6.18 -2.93
N ILE A 40 2.40 5.13 -3.30
CA ILE A 40 3.84 5.25 -3.57
C ILE A 40 4.11 6.27 -4.68
N ILE A 41 3.34 6.23 -5.77
CA ILE A 41 3.48 7.16 -6.89
C ILE A 41 3.16 8.60 -6.46
N GLY A 42 2.09 8.85 -5.70
CA GLY A 42 1.76 10.19 -5.20
C GLY A 42 2.89 10.78 -4.36
N ASN A 43 3.39 9.98 -3.41
CA ASN A 43 4.51 10.34 -2.56
C ASN A 43 5.84 10.53 -3.33
N LEU A 44 6.03 9.86 -4.48
CA LEU A 44 7.17 10.11 -5.37
C LEU A 44 7.00 11.40 -6.17
N ILE A 45 5.82 11.67 -6.70
CA ILE A 45 5.51 12.89 -7.45
C ILE A 45 5.79 14.12 -6.60
N ASP A 46 5.33 14.13 -5.36
CA ASP A 46 5.59 15.23 -4.41
C ASP A 46 7.09 15.43 -4.20
N ARG A 47 7.84 14.34 -3.96
CA ARG A 47 9.29 14.40 -3.79
C ARG A 47 10.02 14.92 -5.03
N PHE A 48 9.57 14.58 -6.23
CA PHE A 48 10.18 15.06 -7.47
C PHE A 48 9.83 16.51 -7.78
N ARG A 49 8.60 16.96 -7.48
CA ARG A 49 8.12 18.32 -7.78
C ARG A 49 8.49 19.33 -6.71
N LEU A 50 8.35 18.94 -5.44
CA LEU A 50 8.45 19.83 -4.27
C LEU A 50 9.72 19.56 -3.44
N GLY A 51 10.43 18.46 -3.71
CA GLY A 51 11.62 18.06 -2.94
C GLY A 51 11.31 17.41 -1.57
N HIS A 52 10.04 17.35 -1.18
CA HIS A 52 9.54 16.76 0.07
C HIS A 52 8.11 16.24 -0.14
N VAL A 53 7.55 15.60 0.89
CA VAL A 53 6.14 15.20 0.93
C VAL A 53 5.40 16.16 1.83
N THR A 54 4.18 16.55 1.44
CA THR A 54 3.33 17.42 2.24
C THR A 54 2.42 16.58 3.11
N ASP A 55 2.69 16.58 4.41
CA ASP A 55 1.80 15.98 5.41
C ASP A 55 0.80 17.05 5.86
N PHE A 56 -0.50 16.75 5.73
CA PHE A 56 -1.56 17.73 5.98
C PHE A 56 -2.64 17.22 6.94
N LEU A 57 -2.66 15.92 7.24
CA LEU A 57 -3.54 15.35 8.26
C LEU A 57 -2.75 15.28 9.56
N ASP A 58 -3.14 16.11 10.53
CA ASP A 58 -2.53 16.16 11.84
C ASP A 58 -3.59 15.89 12.91
N PHE A 59 -3.38 14.85 13.72
CA PHE A 59 -4.34 14.40 14.73
C PHE A 59 -3.68 14.37 16.10
N HIS A 60 -4.30 15.01 17.08
CA HIS A 60 -3.79 15.02 18.45
C HIS A 60 -4.95 15.02 19.45
N ILE A 61 -4.74 14.38 20.60
CA ILE A 61 -5.68 14.33 21.73
C ILE A 61 -4.90 14.67 22.99
N LYS A 62 -5.19 15.85 23.58
CA LYS A 62 -4.44 16.40 24.72
C LYS A 62 -2.93 16.42 24.41
N ASP A 63 -2.12 15.76 25.24
CA ASP A 63 -0.66 15.67 25.10
C ASP A 63 -0.22 14.51 24.19
N TRP A 64 -1.17 13.76 23.62
CA TRP A 64 -0.89 12.65 22.73
C TRP A 64 -0.95 13.10 21.27
N PHE A 65 0.18 13.00 20.58
CA PHE A 65 0.34 13.41 19.19
C PHE A 65 0.47 12.17 18.31
N TRP A 66 -0.45 12.03 17.36
CA TRP A 66 -0.29 11.06 16.29
C TRP A 66 0.61 11.67 15.21
N PRO A 67 1.56 10.92 14.63
CA PRO A 67 2.39 11.43 13.56
C PRO A 67 1.53 11.93 12.39
N SER A 68 1.78 13.16 11.93
CA SER A 68 1.06 13.70 10.78
C SER A 68 1.29 12.85 9.52
N PHE A 69 0.28 12.75 8.66
CA PHE A 69 0.32 11.92 7.46
C PHE A 69 -0.46 12.53 6.32
N ASN A 70 -0.44 11.88 5.15
CA ASN A 70 -1.21 12.32 4.00
C ASN A 70 -2.11 11.21 3.40
N VAL A 71 -2.80 11.54 2.31
CA VAL A 71 -3.66 10.59 1.61
C VAL A 71 -2.87 9.44 0.97
N ALA A 72 -1.64 9.67 0.52
CA ALA A 72 -0.79 8.61 -0.02
C ALA A 72 -0.41 7.57 1.05
N ASP A 73 -0.10 8.01 2.27
CA ASP A 73 0.20 7.13 3.40
C ASP A 73 -1.03 6.34 3.83
N SER A 74 -2.21 6.98 3.78
CA SER A 74 -3.49 6.34 4.05
C SER A 74 -3.79 5.25 3.02
N ALA A 75 -3.58 5.54 1.73
CA ALA A 75 -3.75 4.58 0.64
C ALA A 75 -2.81 3.38 0.79
N ILE A 76 -1.53 3.61 1.12
CA ILE A 76 -0.57 2.53 1.38
C ILE A 76 -1.03 1.68 2.57
N THR A 77 -1.41 2.31 3.68
CA THR A 77 -1.83 1.61 4.91
C THR A 77 -3.07 0.75 4.66
N ILE A 78 -4.10 1.30 4.03
CA ILE A 78 -5.34 0.58 3.71
C ILE A 78 -5.04 -0.54 2.70
N GLY A 79 -4.26 -0.27 1.67
CA GLY A 79 -3.90 -1.26 0.65
C GLY A 79 -3.13 -2.44 1.23
N VAL A 80 -2.15 -2.20 2.11
CA VAL A 80 -1.44 -3.26 2.83
C VAL A 80 -2.39 -4.05 3.73
N GLY A 81 -3.25 -3.36 4.49
CA GLY A 81 -4.26 -4.01 5.32
C GLY A 81 -5.20 -4.92 4.54
N LEU A 82 -5.70 -4.45 3.37
CA LEU A 82 -6.52 -5.24 2.46
C LEU A 82 -5.76 -6.42 1.87
N TYR A 83 -4.50 -6.23 1.46
CA TYR A 83 -3.68 -7.31 0.93
C TYR A 83 -3.49 -8.44 1.97
N ILE A 84 -3.17 -8.06 3.21
CA ILE A 84 -3.04 -9.01 4.33
C ILE A 84 -4.37 -9.72 4.57
N LEU A 85 -5.48 -8.98 4.64
CA LEU A 85 -6.81 -9.56 4.85
C LEU A 85 -7.18 -10.57 3.75
N PHE A 86 -6.95 -10.23 2.48
CA PHE A 86 -7.23 -11.13 1.36
C PHE A 86 -6.28 -12.33 1.30
N SER A 87 -5.07 -12.20 1.82
CA SER A 87 -4.12 -13.33 1.90
C SER A 87 -4.58 -14.43 2.86
N PHE A 88 -5.45 -14.10 3.83
CA PHE A 88 -6.04 -15.07 4.75
C PHE A 88 -7.40 -15.62 4.30
N LEU A 89 -8.01 -15.02 3.27
CA LEU A 89 -9.30 -15.46 2.76
C LEU A 89 -9.11 -16.47 1.62
N PRO A 90 -9.88 -17.58 1.59
CA PRO A 90 -9.79 -18.54 0.51
C PRO A 90 -10.18 -17.87 -0.82
N PRO A 91 -9.51 -18.18 -1.93
CA PRO A 91 -9.89 -17.70 -3.24
C PRO A 91 -11.35 -18.10 -3.49
N LYS A 92 -12.18 -17.10 -3.85
CA LYS A 92 -13.61 -17.29 -4.09
C LYS A 92 -13.79 -18.24 -5.30
N GLY A 93 -13.97 -19.53 -5.04
CA GLY A 93 -14.09 -20.56 -6.08
C GLY A 93 -13.61 -21.96 -5.73
N GLU A 94 -12.86 -22.18 -4.63
CA GLU A 94 -12.53 -23.55 -4.20
C GLU A 94 -13.66 -24.16 -3.36
N PRO A 95 -14.33 -25.25 -3.83
CA PRO A 95 -15.25 -25.97 -2.98
C PRO A 95 -14.47 -26.53 -1.78
N SER A 96 -14.95 -26.23 -0.58
CA SER A 96 -14.44 -26.77 0.68
C SER A 96 -14.20 -28.27 0.53
N LYS A 97 -12.93 -28.69 0.58
CA LYS A 97 -12.60 -30.11 0.68
C LYS A 97 -13.24 -30.61 1.96
N LYS A 98 -14.35 -31.32 1.84
CA LYS A 98 -14.94 -32.08 2.95
C LYS A 98 -13.85 -33.06 3.40
N VAL A 99 -13.34 -32.84 4.61
CA VAL A 99 -12.50 -33.80 5.32
C VAL A 99 -13.38 -35.03 5.56
N SER A 100 -13.05 -36.12 4.87
CA SER A 100 -13.64 -37.45 5.03
C SER A 100 -13.01 -38.18 6.21
#